data_AF-A0A8J4YVC4-F1
#
_entry.id   AF-A0A8J4YVC4-F1
#
_cell.length_a   1.000
_cell.length_b   1.000
_cell.length_c   1.000
_cell.angle_alpha   90.00
_cell.angle_beta   90.00
_cell.angle_gamma   90.00
#
_symmetry.space_group_name_H-M   'P 1'
#
loop_
_entity.id
_entity.type
_entity.pdbx_description
1 polymer ?
#
loop_
_entity_poly.entity_id
_entity_poly.type
_entity_poly.pdbx_seq_one_letter_code
_entity_poly.pdbx_strand_id
1 'polypeptide(L)'
;MRKLELHLGRKLVWLVCNLHTGELPLRHLIVGLDGPTLSDKQLSGPIVKLLDSATDFEINPNFTRISVGPPLIKLPDKVIQDLSTGQHYGYKIVCAVRDGVLPAGLALLEIGPVNHSRWLTTGNRLLRLWVSKHGLKGKNLKNLHCIMEFIIGVYYPCWFNVKVKHS
;
A
#
# COMPACT_ATOMS: atom_id res chain seq x y z
N MET A 1 17.77 -20.27 4.47
CA MET A 1 17.92 -19.29 3.37
C MET A 1 19.09 -19.64 2.43
N ARG A 2 20.34 -19.79 2.90
CA ARG A 2 21.54 -20.06 2.05
C ARG A 2 21.41 -21.22 1.05
N LYS A 3 20.85 -22.37 1.43
CA LYS A 3 20.65 -23.51 0.51
C LYS A 3 19.73 -23.16 -0.67
N LEU A 4 18.68 -22.38 -0.41
CA LEU A 4 17.74 -21.91 -1.44
C LEU A 4 18.39 -20.85 -2.34
N GLU A 5 19.21 -19.96 -1.77
CA GLU A 5 19.99 -19.00 -2.55
C GLU A 5 20.99 -19.67 -3.50
N LEU A 6 21.65 -20.75 -3.04
CA LEU A 6 22.54 -21.56 -3.89
C LEU A 6 21.78 -22.24 -5.02
N HIS A 7 20.60 -22.79 -4.74
CA HIS A 7 19.75 -23.42 -5.75
C HIS A 7 19.22 -22.43 -6.80
N LEU A 8 18.84 -21.23 -6.38
CA LEU A 8 18.29 -20.18 -7.25
C LEU A 8 19.37 -19.28 -7.88
N GLY A 9 20.64 -19.47 -7.52
CA GLY A 9 21.75 -18.64 -8.02
C GLY A 9 21.68 -17.17 -7.66
N ARG A 10 20.88 -16.77 -6.65
CA ARG A 10 20.67 -15.36 -6.29
C ARG A 10 20.50 -15.16 -4.79
N LYS A 11 20.91 -13.98 -4.31
CA LYS A 11 20.78 -13.58 -2.90
C LYS A 11 19.34 -13.15 -2.60
N LEU A 12 18.64 -13.99 -1.82
CA LEU A 12 17.28 -13.72 -1.35
C LEU A 12 17.26 -12.81 -0.11
N VAL A 13 18.36 -12.77 0.66
CA VAL A 13 18.46 -11.93 1.86
C VAL A 13 18.19 -10.47 1.55
N TRP A 14 18.76 -9.96 0.47
CA TRP A 14 18.58 -8.56 0.05
C TRP A 14 17.13 -8.25 -0.34
N LEU A 15 16.45 -9.18 -1.01
CA LEU A 15 15.03 -9.02 -1.35
C LEU A 15 14.17 -8.87 -0.09
N VAL A 16 14.35 -9.75 0.90
CA VAL A 16 13.60 -9.72 2.16
C VAL A 16 13.90 -8.43 2.94
N CYS A 17 15.18 -8.07 3.08
CA CYS A 17 15.58 -6.84 3.78
C CYS A 17 15.01 -5.58 3.10
N ASN A 18 15.06 -5.51 1.77
CA ASN A 18 14.55 -4.36 1.03
C ASN A 18 13.02 -4.21 1.18
N LEU A 19 12.27 -5.32 1.17
CA LEU A 19 10.82 -5.29 1.40
C LEU A 19 10.50 -4.79 2.83
N HIS A 20 11.16 -5.35 3.85
CA HIS A 20 10.95 -4.93 5.24
C HIS A 20 11.34 -3.48 5.51
N THR A 21 12.28 -2.93 4.74
CA THR A 21 12.70 -1.52 4.85
C THR A 21 11.55 -0.55 4.50
N GLY A 22 10.59 -0.94 3.65
CA GLY A 22 9.38 -0.17 3.41
C GLY A 22 8.26 -0.43 4.42
N GLU A 23 8.12 -1.68 4.86
CA GLU A 23 7.01 -2.13 5.73
C GLU A 23 7.15 -1.63 7.18
N LEU A 24 8.36 -1.65 7.73
CA LEU A 24 8.60 -1.23 9.13
C LEU A 24 8.33 0.27 9.36
N PRO A 25 8.81 1.19 8.51
CA PRO A 25 8.48 2.61 8.68
C PRO A 25 6.99 2.88 8.47
N LEU A 26 6.33 2.20 7.52
CA LEU A 26 4.87 2.32 7.35
C LEU A 26 4.13 1.92 8.63
N ARG A 27 4.54 0.81 9.26
CA ARG A 27 3.98 0.36 10.54
C ARG A 27 4.16 1.41 11.63
N HIS A 28 5.37 1.92 11.82
CA HIS A 28 5.66 2.92 12.84
C HIS A 28 4.88 4.21 12.61
N LEU A 29 4.73 4.63 11.35
CA LEU A 29 3.95 5.80 10.98
C LEU A 29 2.47 5.63 11.36
N ILE A 30 1.87 4.50 11.02
CA ILE A 30 0.47 4.21 11.36
C ILE A 30 0.30 4.18 12.89
N VAL A 31 1.19 3.53 13.62
CA VAL A 31 1.15 3.49 15.10
C VAL A 31 1.26 4.90 15.71
N GLY A 32 2.17 5.73 15.19
CA GLY A 32 2.38 7.09 15.70
C GLY A 32 1.22 8.04 15.40
N LEU A 33 0.53 7.86 14.26
CA LEU A 33 -0.54 8.76 13.83
C LEU A 33 -1.93 8.29 14.26
N ASP A 34 -2.25 7.02 14.07
CA ASP A 34 -3.59 6.47 14.32
C ASP A 34 -3.75 5.90 15.74
N GLY A 35 -2.63 5.73 16.44
CA GLY A 35 -2.56 5.32 17.83
C GLY A 35 -1.99 3.91 18.02
N PRO A 36 -1.45 3.64 19.22
CA PRO A 36 -0.92 2.33 19.57
C PRO A 36 -2.04 1.30 19.74
N THR A 37 -1.62 0.04 19.69
CA THR A 37 -2.48 -1.12 19.92
C THR A 37 -2.99 -1.17 21.37
N LEU A 38 -4.30 -1.33 21.60
CA LEU A 38 -4.85 -1.60 22.95
C LEU A 38 -4.54 -3.03 23.43
N SER A 39 -4.05 -3.91 22.56
CA SER A 39 -3.51 -5.23 22.91
C SER A 39 -2.36 -5.60 21.98
N ASP A 40 -1.44 -6.45 22.44
CA ASP A 40 -0.21 -6.88 21.73
C ASP A 40 -0.42 -7.45 20.31
N LYS A 41 -1.68 -7.65 19.89
CA LYS A 41 -2.04 -8.40 18.70
C LYS A 41 -2.59 -7.55 17.55
N GLN A 42 -3.14 -6.35 17.75
CA GLN A 42 -3.85 -5.64 16.66
C GLN A 42 -3.70 -4.11 16.66
N LEU A 43 -3.37 -3.55 15.49
CA LEU A 43 -3.49 -2.12 15.19
C LEU A 43 -4.92 -1.66 15.49
N SER A 44 -5.05 -0.65 16.35
CA SER A 44 -6.36 -0.18 16.83
C SER A 44 -6.36 1.33 16.82
N GLY A 45 -6.84 1.91 15.73
CA GLY A 45 -7.03 3.34 15.58
C GLY A 45 -8.21 3.66 14.67
N PRO A 46 -8.71 4.91 14.68
CA PRO A 46 -9.86 5.32 13.87
C PRO A 46 -9.71 5.03 12.38
N ILE A 47 -8.51 5.18 11.81
CA ILE A 47 -8.24 4.91 10.40
C ILE A 47 -8.17 3.40 10.16
N VAL A 48 -7.42 2.67 10.99
CA VAL A 48 -7.23 1.23 10.86
C VAL A 48 -8.56 0.48 10.96
N LYS A 49 -9.47 0.92 11.84
CA LYS A 49 -10.81 0.32 11.99
C LYS A 49 -11.65 0.41 10.72
N LEU A 50 -11.40 1.40 9.86
CA LEU A 50 -12.11 1.55 8.58
C LEU A 50 -11.50 0.67 7.47
N LEU A 51 -10.35 0.03 7.71
CA LEU A 51 -9.71 -0.77 6.67
C LEU A 51 -10.50 -2.02 6.32
N ASP A 52 -11.19 -2.62 7.29
CA ASP A 52 -11.98 -3.84 7.04
C ASP A 52 -13.17 -3.57 6.09
N SER A 53 -13.79 -2.38 6.21
CA SER A 53 -14.87 -1.92 5.33
C SER A 53 -14.42 -1.02 4.19
N ALA A 54 -13.11 -0.91 3.93
CA ALA A 54 -12.58 0.01 2.92
C ALA A 54 -13.18 -0.20 1.51
N THR A 55 -13.47 -1.46 1.16
CA THR A 55 -14.08 -1.89 -0.11
C THR A 55 -15.57 -1.56 -0.21
N ASP A 56 -16.25 -1.42 0.93
CA ASP A 56 -17.70 -1.21 1.00
C ASP A 56 -18.09 0.25 0.77
N PHE A 57 -17.14 1.17 0.96
CA PHE A 57 -17.38 2.59 0.73
C PHE A 57 -17.46 2.91 -0.77
N GLU A 58 -18.45 3.73 -1.13
CA GLU A 58 -18.54 4.38 -2.43
C GLU A 58 -17.27 5.18 -2.74
N ILE A 59 -16.87 5.21 -4.01
CA ILE A 59 -15.78 6.05 -4.48
C ILE A 59 -16.17 7.52 -4.36
N ASN A 60 -15.23 8.33 -3.89
CA ASN A 60 -15.32 9.79 -3.97
C ASN A 60 -14.77 10.24 -5.33
N PRO A 61 -15.59 10.72 -6.28
CA PRO A 61 -15.09 11.18 -7.58
C PRO A 61 -14.16 12.39 -7.49
N ASN A 62 -14.19 13.11 -6.36
CA ASN A 62 -13.42 14.33 -6.11
C ASN A 62 -12.33 14.12 -5.05
N PHE A 63 -11.76 12.91 -4.95
CA PHE A 63 -10.64 12.68 -4.03
C PHE A 63 -9.43 13.54 -4.43
N THR A 64 -8.64 13.97 -3.45
CA THR A 64 -7.46 14.80 -3.72
C THR A 64 -6.31 13.94 -4.25
N ARG A 65 -5.73 14.33 -5.39
CA ARG A 65 -4.52 13.69 -5.90
C ARG A 65 -3.33 13.90 -4.96
N ILE A 66 -2.46 12.91 -4.87
CA ILE A 66 -1.22 12.99 -4.07
C ILE A 66 -0.04 12.73 -4.99
N SER A 67 0.82 13.71 -5.18
CA SER A 67 1.98 13.63 -6.09
C SER A 67 3.30 13.90 -5.39
N VAL A 68 3.51 13.29 -4.22
CA VAL A 68 4.78 13.38 -3.48
C VAL A 68 5.77 12.28 -3.90
N GLY A 69 7.05 12.54 -3.67
CA GLY A 69 8.14 11.61 -3.95
C GLY A 69 8.38 11.34 -5.45
N PRO A 70 9.33 10.44 -5.78
CA PRO A 70 9.66 10.13 -7.16
C PRO A 70 8.46 9.55 -7.92
N PRO A 71 8.44 9.66 -9.26
CA PRO A 71 7.43 8.98 -10.06
C PRO A 71 7.52 7.46 -9.84
N LEU A 72 6.37 6.79 -9.93
CA LEU A 72 6.32 5.33 -9.88
C LEU A 72 7.05 4.78 -11.11
N ILE A 73 7.89 3.76 -10.93
CA ILE A 73 8.60 3.13 -12.04
C ILE A 73 7.59 2.56 -13.05
N LYS A 74 7.82 2.81 -14.33
CA LYS A 74 7.04 2.17 -15.40
C LYS A 74 7.45 0.71 -15.46
N LEU A 75 6.52 -0.19 -15.17
CA LEU A 75 6.81 -1.62 -15.18
C LEU A 75 6.89 -2.13 -16.62
N PRO A 76 7.91 -2.92 -16.99
CA PRO A 76 7.93 -3.65 -18.26
C PRO A 76 6.76 -4.65 -18.33
N ASP A 77 6.24 -4.91 -19.53
CA ASP A 77 5.08 -5.82 -19.73
C ASP A 77 5.28 -7.20 -19.10
N LYS A 78 6.50 -7.73 -19.19
CA LYS A 78 6.88 -9.00 -18.55
C LYS A 78 6.68 -8.97 -17.03
N VAL A 79 7.04 -7.86 -16.38
CA VAL A 79 6.87 -7.70 -14.92
C VAL A 79 5.41 -7.54 -14.56
N ILE A 80 4.62 -6.83 -15.39
CA ILE A 80 3.18 -6.66 -15.20
C ILE A 80 2.46 -8.02 -15.25
N GLN A 81 2.82 -8.88 -16.21
CA GLN A 81 2.24 -10.22 -16.34
C GLN A 81 2.56 -11.13 -15.14
N ASP A 82 3.68 -10.88 -14.47
CA ASP A 82 4.16 -11.64 -13.31
C ASP A 82 3.66 -11.08 -11.96
N LEU A 83 2.83 -10.04 -11.97
CA LEU A 83 2.23 -9.48 -10.75
C LEU A 83 1.08 -10.34 -10.26
N SER A 84 1.03 -10.58 -8.94
CA SER A 84 -0.18 -11.10 -8.32
C SER A 84 -1.32 -10.07 -8.38
N THR A 85 -2.56 -10.50 -8.25
CA THR A 85 -3.74 -9.62 -8.26
C THR A 85 -3.61 -8.45 -7.30
N GLY A 86 -3.10 -8.69 -6.08
CA GLY A 86 -2.88 -7.63 -5.09
C GLY A 86 -1.78 -6.64 -5.48
N GLN A 87 -0.71 -7.10 -6.12
CA GLN A 87 0.38 -6.23 -6.58
C GLN A 87 -0.08 -5.37 -7.77
N HIS A 88 -0.82 -5.97 -8.69
CA HIS A 88 -1.40 -5.29 -9.84
C HIS A 88 -2.40 -4.22 -9.42
N TYR A 89 -3.27 -4.54 -8.45
CA TYR A 89 -4.16 -3.58 -7.83
C TYR A 89 -3.38 -2.40 -7.23
N GLY A 90 -2.37 -2.70 -6.40
CA GLY A 90 -1.52 -1.70 -5.76
C GLY A 90 -0.85 -0.77 -6.78
N TYR A 91 -0.33 -1.33 -7.88
CA TYR A 91 0.28 -0.55 -8.95
C TYR A 91 -0.71 0.44 -9.56
N LYS A 92 -1.88 -0.07 -9.99
CA LYS A 92 -2.90 0.73 -10.67
C LYS A 92 -3.48 1.81 -9.77
N ILE A 93 -3.73 1.51 -8.49
CA ILE A 93 -4.33 2.50 -7.58
C ILE A 93 -3.35 3.60 -7.19
N VAL A 94 -2.05 3.30 -7.06
CA VAL A 94 -1.03 4.34 -6.87
C VAL A 94 -1.00 5.29 -8.07
N CYS A 95 -1.01 4.76 -9.30
CA CYS A 95 -1.10 5.59 -10.50
C CYS A 95 -2.35 6.48 -10.48
N ALA A 96 -3.53 5.88 -10.22
CA ALA A 96 -4.80 6.60 -10.14
C ALA A 96 -4.79 7.72 -9.09
N VAL A 97 -4.21 7.48 -7.91
CA VAL A 97 -4.10 8.49 -6.84
C VAL A 97 -3.16 9.62 -7.23
N ARG A 98 -2.08 9.34 -7.95
CA ARG A 98 -1.14 10.37 -8.44
C ARG A 98 -1.76 11.23 -9.55
N ASP A 99 -2.51 10.60 -10.43
CA ASP A 99 -3.18 11.24 -11.57
C ASP A 99 -4.47 11.97 -11.17
N GLY A 100 -5.05 11.59 -10.01
CA GLY A 100 -6.33 12.14 -9.54
C GLY A 100 -7.56 11.54 -10.22
N VAL A 101 -7.39 10.42 -10.93
CA VAL A 101 -8.47 9.77 -11.70
C VAL A 101 -8.46 8.27 -11.38
N LEU A 102 -9.58 7.77 -10.85
CA LEU A 102 -9.77 6.34 -10.58
C LEU A 102 -10.52 5.65 -11.74
N PRO A 103 -9.92 4.66 -12.42
CA PRO A 103 -10.63 3.89 -13.44
C PRO A 103 -11.81 3.11 -12.84
N ALA A 104 -12.98 3.12 -13.51
CA ALA A 104 -14.19 2.46 -13.02
C ALA A 104 -13.98 0.97 -12.70
N GLY A 105 -13.27 0.24 -13.57
CA GLY A 105 -12.97 -1.17 -13.34
C GLY A 105 -12.05 -1.43 -12.14
N LEU A 106 -11.26 -0.46 -11.70
CA LEU A 106 -10.39 -0.58 -10.52
C LEU A 106 -11.19 -0.42 -9.22
N ALA A 107 -12.26 0.38 -9.24
CA ALA A 107 -13.14 0.58 -8.09
C ALA A 107 -13.91 -0.69 -7.67
N LEU A 108 -14.18 -1.58 -8.64
CA LEU A 108 -14.93 -2.82 -8.46
C LEU A 108 -14.08 -4.01 -8.01
N LEU A 109 -12.75 -3.84 -7.88
CA LEU A 109 -11.88 -4.93 -7.49
C LEU A 109 -11.91 -5.14 -5.97
N GLU A 110 -12.15 -6.40 -5.60
CA GLU A 110 -12.05 -6.85 -4.22
C GLU A 110 -10.58 -6.90 -3.76
N ILE A 111 -10.36 -6.46 -2.53
CA ILE A 111 -9.04 -6.53 -1.88
C ILE A 111 -9.17 -7.54 -0.75
N GLY A 112 -8.23 -8.49 -0.66
CA GLY A 112 -8.22 -9.46 0.44
C GLY A 112 -8.25 -8.80 1.83
N PRO A 113 -8.69 -9.52 2.89
CA PRO A 113 -8.81 -8.95 4.23
C PRO A 113 -7.47 -8.51 4.80
N VAL A 114 -7.48 -7.54 5.72
CA VAL A 114 -6.28 -7.09 6.43
C VAL A 114 -5.69 -8.26 7.22
N ASN A 115 -4.38 -8.42 7.17
CA ASN A 115 -3.65 -9.43 7.95
C ASN A 115 -2.33 -8.82 8.44
N HIS A 116 -1.95 -9.10 9.69
CA HIS A 116 -0.74 -8.58 10.34
C HIS A 116 0.57 -8.84 9.59
N SER A 117 0.61 -9.90 8.78
CA SER A 117 1.77 -10.26 7.96
C SER A 117 1.74 -9.68 6.54
N ARG A 118 0.61 -9.11 6.10
CA ARG A 118 0.38 -8.73 4.69
C ARG A 118 0.28 -7.20 4.53
N TRP A 119 1.41 -6.52 4.66
CA TRP A 119 1.49 -5.06 4.55
C TRP A 119 1.07 -4.50 3.19
N LEU A 120 1.29 -5.24 2.10
CA LEU A 120 0.80 -4.85 0.78
C LEU A 120 -0.73 -4.75 0.76
N THR A 121 -1.43 -5.64 1.45
CA THR A 121 -2.90 -5.60 1.55
C THR A 121 -3.37 -4.40 2.38
N THR A 122 -2.67 -4.11 3.49
CA THR A 122 -2.90 -2.90 4.29
C THR A 122 -2.70 -1.64 3.46
N GLY A 123 -1.62 -1.55 2.68
CA GLY A 123 -1.36 -0.44 1.76
C GLY A 123 -2.44 -0.28 0.70
N ASN A 124 -2.88 -1.39 0.09
CA ASN A 124 -3.95 -1.39 -0.91
C ASN A 124 -5.27 -0.89 -0.32
N ARG A 125 -5.64 -1.35 0.88
CA ARG A 125 -6.87 -0.93 1.58
C ARG A 125 -6.81 0.52 2.03
N LEU A 126 -5.65 1.01 2.47
CA LEU A 126 -5.42 2.41 2.80
C LEU A 126 -5.60 3.32 1.56
N LEU A 127 -5.07 2.91 0.40
CA LEU A 127 -5.28 3.62 -0.86
C LEU A 127 -6.74 3.56 -1.32
N ARG A 128 -7.40 2.40 -1.17
CA ARG A 128 -8.84 2.25 -1.42
C ARG A 128 -9.64 3.19 -0.53
N LEU A 129 -9.31 3.28 0.75
CA LEU A 129 -9.96 4.17 1.70
C LEU A 129 -9.78 5.64 1.30
N TRP A 130 -8.59 6.05 0.84
CA TRP A 130 -8.32 7.41 0.39
C TRP A 130 -9.21 7.87 -0.77
N VAL A 131 -9.46 6.97 -1.73
CA VAL A 131 -10.33 7.27 -2.88
C VAL A 131 -11.83 7.09 -2.56
N SER A 132 -12.19 6.76 -1.32
CA SER A 132 -13.57 6.52 -0.88
C SER A 132 -14.22 7.72 -0.20
N LYS A 133 -15.54 7.69 -0.05
CA LYS A 133 -16.32 8.54 0.86
C LYS A 133 -16.21 8.03 2.32
N HIS A 134 -15.01 8.02 2.88
CA HIS A 134 -14.71 7.44 4.20
C HIS A 134 -15.16 8.28 5.42
N GLY A 135 -15.64 9.51 5.21
CA GLY A 135 -16.23 10.36 6.27
C GLY A 135 -15.27 10.90 7.35
N LEU A 136 -13.98 10.56 7.30
CA LEU A 136 -12.97 11.07 8.26
C LEU A 136 -12.81 12.58 8.13
N LYS A 137 -12.69 13.27 9.27
CA LYS A 137 -12.55 14.73 9.38
C LYS A 137 -11.44 15.10 10.37
N GLY A 138 -11.04 16.38 10.36
CA GLY A 138 -10.13 16.94 11.36
C GLY A 138 -8.79 16.22 11.43
N LYS A 139 -8.37 15.84 12.65
CA LYS A 139 -7.08 15.18 12.90
C LYS A 139 -6.95 13.86 12.14
N ASN A 140 -7.99 13.04 12.08
CA ASN A 140 -7.91 11.73 11.43
C ASN A 140 -7.73 11.86 9.91
N LEU A 141 -8.34 12.87 9.28
CA LEU A 141 -8.11 13.15 7.85
C LEU A 141 -6.67 13.59 7.59
N LYS A 142 -6.11 14.47 8.42
CA LYS A 142 -4.71 14.90 8.33
C LYS A 142 -3.74 13.72 8.50
N ASN A 143 -4.04 12.85 9.46
CA ASN A 143 -3.26 11.64 9.71
C ASN A 143 -3.31 10.68 8.52
N LEU A 144 -4.50 10.44 7.94
CA LEU A 144 -4.64 9.63 6.73
C LEU A 144 -3.84 10.23 5.56
N HIS A 145 -3.91 11.55 5.36
CA HIS A 145 -3.12 12.23 4.33
C HIS A 145 -1.62 12.00 4.50
N CYS A 146 -1.09 12.13 5.72
CA CYS A 146 0.33 11.89 5.99
C CYS A 146 0.73 10.42 5.72
N ILE A 147 -0.13 9.46 6.07
CA ILE A 147 0.06 8.04 5.72
C ILE A 147 0.07 7.86 4.20
N MET A 148 -0.83 8.54 3.47
CA MET A 148 -0.89 8.45 2.01
C MET A 148 0.35 9.04 1.34
N GLU A 149 0.86 10.17 1.83
CA GLU A 149 2.10 10.77 1.35
C GLU A 149 3.27 9.80 1.47
N PHE A 150 3.39 9.12 2.62
CA PHE A 150 4.42 8.10 2.79
C PHE A 150 4.20 6.90 1.85
N ILE A 151 2.96 6.44 1.71
CA ILE A 151 2.63 5.29 0.87
C ILE A 151 2.96 5.56 -0.61
N ILE A 152 2.55 6.72 -1.12
CA ILE A 152 2.73 7.14 -2.51
C ILE A 152 4.18 7.55 -2.79
N GLY A 153 4.83 8.23 -1.86
CA GLY A 153 6.16 8.80 -2.04
C GLY A 153 7.32 7.86 -1.69
N VAL A 154 7.09 6.86 -0.84
CA VAL A 154 8.16 6.01 -0.30
C VAL A 154 7.83 4.53 -0.44
N TYR A 155 6.71 4.07 0.12
CA TYR A 155 6.41 2.63 0.24
C TYR A 155 6.31 1.93 -1.13
N TYR A 156 5.38 2.36 -1.98
CA TYR A 156 5.18 1.71 -3.29
C TYR A 156 6.33 1.94 -4.28
N PRO A 157 6.93 3.15 -4.38
CA PRO A 157 8.15 3.32 -5.16
C PRO A 157 9.25 2.35 -4.76
N CYS A 158 9.50 2.18 -3.46
CA CYS A 158 10.46 1.19 -2.96
C CYS A 158 10.05 -0.25 -3.37
N TRP A 159 8.79 -0.61 -3.12
CA TRP A 159 8.26 -1.95 -3.39
C TRP A 159 8.40 -2.34 -4.86
N PHE A 160 8.00 -1.47 -5.80
CA PHE A 160 8.09 -1.75 -7.23
C PHE A 160 9.52 -1.68 -7.77
N ASN A 161 10.38 -0.82 -7.22
CA ASN A 161 11.81 -0.82 -7.57
C ASN A 161 12.46 -2.16 -7.20
N VAL A 162 12.12 -2.71 -6.02
CA VAL A 162 12.57 -4.04 -5.60
C VAL A 162 12.01 -5.12 -6.52
N LYS A 163 10.72 -5.05 -6.87
CA LYS A 163 10.09 -6.00 -7.79
C LYS A 163 10.77 -5.99 -9.15
N VAL A 164 11.07 -4.84 -9.75
CA VAL A 164 11.77 -4.77 -11.05
C VAL A 164 13.19 -5.31 -10.97
N LYS A 165 13.93 -5.02 -9.89
CA LYS A 165 15.32 -5.50 -9.71
C LYS A 165 15.42 -7.02 -9.50
N HIS A 166 14.34 -7.67 -9.07
CA HIS A 166 14.35 -9.08 -8.67
C HIS A 166 13.30 -9.95 -9.39
N SER A 167 12.58 -9.39 -10.38
CA SER A 167 11.73 -10.16 -11.31
C SER A 167 12.57 -10.81 -12.38
#